data_AF-A0A377TRV6-F1
#
_entry.id   AF-A0A377TRV6-F1
#
_cell.length_a   1.000
_cell.length_b   1.000
_cell.length_c   1.000
_cell.angle_alpha   90.00
_cell.angle_beta   90.00
_cell.angle_gamma   90.00
#
_symmetry.space_group_name_H-M   'P 1'
#
loop_
_entity.id
_entity.type
_entity.pdbx_description
1 polymer ?
#
loop_
_entity_poly.entity_id
_entity_poly.type
_entity_poly.pdbx_seq_one_letter_code
_entity_poly.pdbx_strand_id
1 'polypeptide(L)' 'MKITAYDYAIYGALNGVVETISPDTIQDEAKPDVYYYRVFIRTDHNYLENKRGKRFLIGPGMIATVILKPERRQLWIIW' A
#
# COMPACT_ATOMS: atom_id res chain seq x y z
N MET A 1 3.40 0.75 4.88
CA MET A 1 2.64 -0.48 4.55
C MET A 1 2.74 -1.45 5.72
N LYS A 2 1.61 -1.87 6.28
CA LYS A 2 1.52 -2.85 7.35
C LYS A 2 1.16 -4.20 6.73
N ILE A 3 1.99 -5.21 6.89
CA ILE A 3 1.76 -6.54 6.32
C ILE A 3 0.87 -7.33 7.28
N THR A 4 -0.27 -7.84 6.83
CA THR A 4 -1.22 -8.54 7.73
C THR A 4 -0.63 -9.82 8.33
N ALA A 5 0.31 -10.45 7.62
CA ALA A 5 1.02 -11.64 8.11
C ALA A 5 1.99 -11.36 9.28
N TYR A 6 2.30 -10.09 9.58
CA TYR A 6 3.28 -9.71 10.60
C TYR A 6 2.71 -8.66 11.57
N ASP A 7 2.90 -8.88 12.87
CA ASP A 7 2.49 -7.91 13.88
C ASP A 7 3.27 -6.60 13.76
N TYR A 8 2.55 -5.49 13.52
CA TYR A 8 3.11 -4.15 13.40
C TYR A 8 3.92 -3.71 14.63
N ALA A 9 3.54 -4.11 15.85
CA ALA A 9 4.24 -3.72 17.06
C ALA A 9 5.66 -4.32 17.15
N ILE A 10 5.87 -5.46 16.47
CA ILE A 10 7.13 -6.21 16.51
C ILE A 10 7.99 -5.90 15.28
N TYR A 11 7.37 -5.81 14.11
CA TYR A 11 8.06 -5.74 12.82
C TYR A 11 7.97 -4.37 12.13
N GLY A 12 7.14 -3.46 12.65
CA GLY A 12 6.97 -2.12 12.09
C GLY A 12 6.22 -2.13 10.75
N ALA A 13 6.51 -1.14 9.92
CA ALA A 13 5.91 -0.97 8.61
C ALA A 13 6.99 -0.82 7.54
N LEU A 14 6.68 -1.26 6.33
CA LEU A 14 7.50 -1.06 5.16
C LEU A 14 7.20 0.29 4.52
N ASN A 15 8.24 1.08 4.23
CA ASN A 15 8.09 2.30 3.45
C ASN A 15 8.03 1.95 1.96
N GLY A 16 7.18 2.69 1.24
CA GLY A 16 7.02 2.52 -0.19
C GLY A 16 6.44 3.77 -0.80
N VAL A 17 6.73 3.96 -2.08
CA VAL A 17 6.24 5.09 -2.88
C VAL A 17 5.23 4.57 -3.88
N VAL A 18 4.18 5.36 -4.13
CA VAL A 18 3.25 5.08 -5.22
C VAL A 18 4.00 5.31 -6.52
N GLU A 19 4.11 4.27 -7.33
CA GLU A 19 4.79 4.33 -8.62
C GLU A 19 3.80 4.74 -9.71
N THR A 20 2.68 4.05 -9.79
CA THR A 20 1.65 4.29 -10.80
C THR A 20 0.27 4.01 -10.25
N ILE A 21 -0.70 4.84 -10.62
CA ILE A 21 -2.12 4.60 -10.40
C ILE A 21 -2.71 4.25 -11.76
N SER A 22 -3.30 3.06 -11.90
CA SER A 22 -3.95 2.68 -13.15
C SER A 22 -5.21 3.53 -13.34
N PRO A 23 -5.47 4.05 -14.56
CA PRO A 23 -6.75 4.68 -14.87
C PRO A 23 -7.91 3.68 -14.91
N ASP A 24 -7.62 2.37 -14.94
CA ASP A 24 -8.63 1.33 -14.98
C ASP A 24 -9.38 1.22 -13.66
N THR A 25 -10.71 1.34 -13.73
CA THR A 25 -11.60 1.05 -12.61
C THR A 25 -11.97 -0.42 -12.59
N ILE A 26 -11.91 -1.02 -11.42
CA ILE A 26 -12.42 -2.37 -11.17
C ILE A 26 -13.69 -2.22 -10.38
N GLN A 27 -14.75 -2.82 -10.91
CA GLN A 27 -16.02 -2.94 -10.24
C GLN A 27 -16.05 -4.27 -9.49
N ASP A 28 -16.45 -4.23 -8.23
CA ASP A 28 -16.68 -5.45 -7.45
C ASP A 28 -18.09 -5.98 -7.77
N GLU A 29 -18.19 -7.24 -8.18
CA GLU A 29 -19.48 -7.87 -8.49
C GLU A 29 -20.43 -7.90 -7.28
N ALA A 30 -19.91 -7.91 -6.06
CA ALA A 30 -20.71 -7.88 -4.84
C ALA A 30 -21.21 -6.46 -4.50
N LYS A 31 -20.56 -5.41 -5.02
CA LYS A 31 -20.89 -4.00 -4.76
C LYS A 31 -20.73 -3.17 -6.03
N PRO A 32 -21.72 -3.20 -6.94
CA PRO A 32 -21.62 -2.56 -8.25
C PRO A 32 -21.43 -1.04 -8.19
N ASP A 33 -21.79 -0.38 -7.10
CA ASP A 33 -21.63 1.08 -6.95
C ASP A 33 -20.21 1.49 -6.50
N VAL A 34 -19.32 0.54 -6.20
CA VAL A 34 -17.97 0.82 -5.70
C VAL A 34 -16.93 0.54 -6.79
N TYR A 35 -16.23 1.60 -7.17
CA TYR A 35 -15.13 1.55 -8.11
C TYR A 35 -13.79 1.56 -7.36
N TYR A 36 -12.93 0.61 -7.69
CA TYR A 36 -11.58 0.51 -7.13
C TYR A 36 -10.55 0.84 -8.20
N TYR A 37 -9.53 1.61 -7.82
CA TYR A 37 -8.37 1.88 -8.67
C TYR A 37 -7.21 1.00 -8.24
N ARG A 38 -6.51 0.40 -9.20
CA ARG A 38 -5.26 -0.30 -8.91
C ARG A 38 -4.13 0.70 -8.72
N VAL A 39 -3.42 0.55 -7.61
CA VAL A 39 -2.23 1.35 -7.30
C VAL A 39 -1.04 0.41 -7.18
N PHE A 40 0.00 0.67 -7.98
CA PHE A 40 1.28 -0.01 -7.87
C PHE A 40 2.17 0.77 -6.91
N ILE A 41 2.67 0.07 -5.90
CA ILE A 41 3.52 0.65 -4.85
C ILE A 41 4.87 -0.05 -4.94
N ARG A 42 5.93 0.74 -5.14
CA ARG A 42 7.30 0.25 -5.11
C ARG A 42 7.86 0.43 -3.71
N THR A 43 8.34 -0.66 -3.13
CA THR A 43 9.03 -0.65 -1.84
C THR A 43 10.53 -0.74 -2.07
N ASP A 44 11.33 -0.11 -1.20
CA ASP A 44 12.80 -0.15 -1.35
C ASP A 44 13.36 -1.56 -1.13
N HIS A 45 12.69 -2.33 -0.29
CA HIS A 45 13.07 -3.69 0.08
C HIS A 45 11.83 -4.59 0.11
N ASN A 46 12.03 -5.89 -0.05
CA ASN A 46 10.99 -6.92 0.05
C ASN A 46 11.01 -7.64 1.40
N TYR A 47 11.54 -7.01 2.46
CA TYR A 47 11.59 -7.59 3.79
C TYR A 47 11.23 -6.58 4.88
N LEU A 48 10.70 -7.10 5.98
CA LEU A 48 10.63 -6.40 7.26
C LEU A 48 11.83 -6.77 8.11
N GLU A 49 12.36 -5.81 8.85
CA GLU A 49 13.46 -6.02 9.78
C GLU A 49 12.98 -5.74 11.20
N ASN A 50 13.18 -6.70 12.10
CA ASN A 50 12.84 -6.50 13.51
C ASN A 50 13.97 -5.76 14.26
N LYS A 51 13.70 -5.34 15.50
CA LYS A 51 14.70 -4.71 16.39
C LYS A 51 15.95 -5.56 16.67
N ARG A 52 15.93 -6.85 16.32
CA ARG A 52 17.03 -7.79 16.49
C ARG A 52 17.81 -8.03 15.18
N GLY A 53 17.52 -7.29 14.11
CA GLY A 53 18.16 -7.41 12.80
C GLY A 53 17.74 -8.64 11.98
N LYS A 54 16.70 -9.38 12.41
CA LYS A 54 16.19 -10.52 11.64
C LYS A 54 15.28 -10.02 10.53
N ARG A 55 15.55 -10.48 9.31
CA ARG A 55 14.78 -10.14 8.11
C ARG A 55 13.67 -11.15 7.85
N PHE A 56 12.52 -10.64 7.44
CA PHE A 56 11.32 -11.41 7.12
C PHE A 56 10.88 -11.06 5.72
N LEU A 57 11.02 -12.00 4.80
CA LEU A 57 10.70 -11.80 3.39
C LEU A 57 9.19 -11.70 3.19
N ILE A 58 8.77 -10.75 2.38
CA ILE A 58 7.40 -10.58 1.93
C ILE A 58 7.29 -11.19 0.54
N GLY A 59 6.44 -12.21 0.43
CA GLY A 59 6.22 -12.94 -0.82
C GLY A 59 4.95 -12.49 -1.56
N PRO A 60 4.80 -12.87 -2.84
CA PRO A 60 3.57 -12.67 -3.58
C PRO A 60 2.39 -13.38 -2.90
N GLY A 61 1.21 -12.77 -2.95
CA GLY A 61 -0.01 -13.27 -2.30
C GLY A 61 -0.21 -12.80 -0.85
N MET A 62 0.78 -12.11 -0.26
CA MET A 62 0.58 -11.48 1.04
C MET A 62 -0.31 -10.24 0.93
N ILE A 63 -1.25 -10.13 1.87
CA ILE A 63 -2.12 -8.96 1.99
C ILE A 63 -1.47 -7.96 2.93
N ALA A 64 -1.59 -6.69 2.58
CA ALA A 64 -1.08 -5.60 3.39
C ALA A 64 -2.02 -4.41 3.36
N THR A 65 -2.09 -3.71 4.49
CA THR A 65 -2.78 -2.44 4.61
C THR A 65 -1.80 -1.31 4.34
N VAL A 66 -2.10 -0.50 3.33
CA VAL A 66 -1.31 0.68 2.98
C VAL A 66 -2.06 1.91 3.45
N ILE A 67 -1.35 2.80 4.14
CA ILE A 67 -1.85 4.13 4.48
C ILE A 67 -1.16 5.08 3.51
N LEU A 68 -1.94 5.67 2.60
CA LEU A 68 -1.47 6.68 1.67
C LEU A 68 -1.48 8.03 2.38
N LYS A 69 -0.35 8.73 2.36
CA LYS A 69 -0.26 10.12 2.83
C LYS A 69 -0.10 11.02 1.60
N PRO A 70 -1.15 11.75 1.18
CA PRO A 70 -1.02 12.70 0.10
C PRO A 70 -0.11 13.86 0.54
N GLU A 71 0.88 14.19 -0.28
CA GLU A 71 1.82 15.29 -0.01
C GLU A 71 1.26 16.65 -0.41
N ARG A 72 0.34 16.71 -1.39
CA ARG A 72 -0.18 17.96 -1.95
C ARG A 72 -1.67 18.16 -1.67
N ARG A 73 -1.99 19.30 -1.06
CA ARG A 73 -3.33 19.90 -1.05
C ARG A 73 -3.56 20.51 -2.44
N GLN A 74 -4.40 19.89 -3.27
CA GLN A 74 -4.85 20.54 -4.50
C GLN A 74 -6.01 21.50 -4.18
N LEU A 75 -5.77 22.79 -4.43
CA LEU A 75 -6.81 23.81 -4.56
C LEU A 75 -7.24 23.82 -6.03
N TRP A 76 -8.45 23.34 -6.29
CA TRP A 76 -9.09 23.51 -7.59
C TRP A 76 -9.69 24.92 -7.65
N ILE A 77 -9.13 25.79 -8.47
CA ILE A 77 -9.82 27.02 -8.89
C ILE A 77 -10.42 26.70 -10.26
N ILE A 78 -11.74 26.58 -10.27
CA ILE A 78 -12.54 26.53 -11.49
C ILE A 78 -12.84 28.00 -11.83
N TRP A 79 -12.47 28.45 -13.04
CA TRP A 79 -12.88 29.76 -13.58
C TRP A 79 -14.28 29.68 -14.19
#